data_AF-A0A1Y1XKP8-F1
#
_entry.id   AF-A0A1Y1XKP8-F1
#
_cell.length_a   1.000
_cell.length_b   1.000
_cell.length_c   1.000
_cell.angle_alpha   90.00
_cell.angle_beta   90.00
_cell.angle_gamma   90.00
#
_symmetry.space_group_name_H-M   'P 1'
#
loop_
_entity.id
_entity.type
_entity.pdbx_description
1 polymer ?
#
loop_
_entity_poly.entity_id
_entity_poly.type
_entity_poly.pdbx_seq_one_letter_code
_entity_poly.pdbx_strand_id
1 'polypeptide(L)'
;MKFSNSFLTLLAATCVYSAELKKDFGLKSKYVGLDINTSGSNLTKRGELAAFVSPECQKDLNESPEYACLASDFKPADYKEKCPVILSDVCDKFFADPTKYFPNCKNDAIIQTFTTSKATMEYLKYNVHFTCSTDESGKMCSAAEVSINGGFWNEEDILNNCASKKCTDALNDMLTVLLENMEELKKDGTFQSYGNVEAGFSTVQTMLQSDTCTKKSGSSSGSNTSDANTLTKISSYILTTLSLVLPFI
;
A
#
# COMPACT_ATOMS: atom_id res chain seq x y z
N MET A 1 44.00 28.05 -12.22
CA MET A 1 42.60 27.97 -12.71
C MET A 1 42.40 26.66 -13.46
N LYS A 2 41.99 25.57 -12.78
CA LYS A 2 41.68 24.26 -13.40
C LYS A 2 40.59 23.49 -12.61
N PHE A 3 39.65 24.19 -11.99
CA PHE A 3 38.61 23.58 -11.13
C PHE A 3 37.18 23.66 -11.70
N SER A 4 36.96 24.37 -12.81
CA SER A 4 35.60 24.57 -13.35
C SER A 4 35.12 23.45 -14.29
N ASN A 5 36.02 22.64 -14.88
CA ASN A 5 35.61 21.61 -15.85
C ASN A 5 35.07 20.33 -15.20
N SER A 6 35.44 20.00 -13.96
CA SER A 6 35.00 18.74 -13.32
C SER A 6 33.56 18.81 -12.82
N PHE A 7 33.03 20.00 -12.53
CA PHE A 7 31.67 20.17 -12.02
C PHE A 7 30.60 20.06 -13.11
N LEU A 8 30.92 20.48 -14.34
CA LEU A 8 30.02 20.39 -15.48
C LEU A 8 29.83 18.96 -15.97
N THR A 9 30.85 18.10 -15.86
CA THR A 9 30.74 16.67 -16.21
C THR A 9 29.87 15.90 -15.21
N LEU A 10 29.87 16.28 -13.94
CA LEU A 10 29.05 15.63 -12.91
C LEU A 10 27.55 15.97 -13.09
N LEU A 11 27.23 17.22 -13.45
CA LEU A 11 25.85 17.66 -13.72
C LEU A 11 25.27 17.04 -15.01
N ALA A 12 26.09 16.81 -16.03
CA ALA A 12 25.65 16.13 -17.25
C ALA A 12 25.37 14.64 -16.99
N ALA A 13 26.16 13.97 -16.14
CA ALA A 13 25.94 12.57 -15.79
C ALA A 13 24.63 12.35 -15.01
N THR A 14 24.24 13.27 -14.13
CA THR A 14 22.97 13.16 -13.39
C THR A 14 21.73 13.36 -14.28
N CYS A 15 21.83 14.19 -15.33
CA CYS A 15 20.72 14.41 -16.26
C CYS A 15 20.52 13.25 -17.24
N VAL A 16 21.61 12.59 -17.67
CA VAL A 16 21.53 11.42 -18.57
C VAL A 16 20.93 10.21 -17.85
N TYR A 17 21.31 9.96 -16.58
CA TYR A 17 20.69 8.89 -15.78
C TYR A 17 19.20 9.11 -15.50
N SER A 18 18.75 10.36 -15.33
CA SER A 18 17.31 10.67 -15.17
C SER A 18 16.51 10.44 -16.46
N ALA A 19 17.14 10.65 -17.63
CA ALA A 19 16.50 10.48 -18.93
C ALA A 19 16.52 9.02 -19.43
N GLU A 20 17.54 8.23 -19.09
CA GLU A 20 17.63 6.81 -19.46
C GLU A 20 16.79 5.90 -18.57
N LEU A 21 16.58 6.24 -17.29
CA LEU A 21 15.57 5.56 -16.46
C LEU A 21 14.16 5.68 -17.04
N LYS A 22 13.84 6.78 -17.74
CA LYS A 22 12.55 6.95 -18.45
C LYS A 22 12.43 6.14 -19.74
N LYS A 23 13.53 5.62 -20.29
CA LYS A 23 13.55 4.98 -21.61
C LYS A 23 13.67 3.45 -21.54
N ASP A 24 14.41 2.92 -20.57
CA ASP A 24 14.65 1.47 -20.45
C ASP A 24 13.78 0.77 -19.38
N PHE A 25 13.24 1.50 -18.40
CA PHE A 25 12.11 0.99 -17.61
C PHE A 25 10.82 1.35 -18.33
N GLY A 26 10.46 0.52 -19.32
CA GLY A 26 9.19 0.60 -20.00
C GLY A 26 8.00 0.42 -19.05
N LEU A 27 7.60 1.48 -18.35
CA LEU A 27 6.22 1.76 -17.95
C LEU A 27 5.34 2.00 -19.20
N LYS A 28 5.48 1.16 -20.22
CA LYS A 28 4.50 1.08 -21.32
C LYS A 28 3.25 0.33 -20.89
N SER A 29 3.31 -0.42 -19.79
CA SER A 29 2.11 -0.69 -19.01
C SER A 29 1.80 0.55 -18.17
N LYS A 30 0.88 1.39 -18.63
CA LYS A 30 0.32 2.53 -17.88
C LYS A 30 -0.42 2.13 -16.59
N TYR A 31 -0.32 0.87 -16.20
CA TYR A 31 -1.14 0.21 -15.22
C TYR A 31 -0.23 -0.70 -14.40
N VAL A 32 -0.16 -0.44 -13.10
CA VAL A 32 0.27 -1.44 -12.11
C VAL A 32 -1.04 -1.90 -11.48
N GLY A 33 -1.56 -3.01 -11.98
CA GLY A 33 -2.61 -3.69 -11.24
C GLY A 33 -2.07 -5.00 -10.77
N LEU A 34 -2.38 -5.24 -9.51
CA LEU A 34 -2.67 -6.56 -9.06
C LEU A 34 -3.89 -7.01 -9.83
N ASP A 35 -3.68 -7.74 -10.94
CA ASP A 35 -4.66 -8.78 -11.22
C ASP A 35 -4.49 -9.76 -10.07
N ILE A 36 -5.26 -9.55 -8.98
CA ILE A 36 -5.55 -10.63 -8.05
C ILE A 36 -6.53 -11.59 -8.78
N ASN A 37 -6.22 -11.98 -10.01
CA ASN A 37 -6.04 -13.38 -10.30
C ASN A 37 -5.01 -13.93 -9.30
N THR A 38 -5.44 -14.09 -8.04
CA THR A 38 -5.35 -15.42 -7.49
C THR A 38 -5.75 -16.33 -8.65
N SER A 39 -4.90 -17.20 -9.15
CA SER A 39 -5.36 -18.26 -10.04
C SER A 39 -6.40 -19.18 -9.36
N GLY A 40 -6.83 -18.80 -8.14
CA GLY A 40 -8.14 -19.02 -7.53
C GLY A 40 -9.10 -17.81 -7.51
N SER A 41 -9.35 -17.12 -8.64
CA SER A 41 -10.53 -16.25 -8.80
C SER A 41 -11.85 -17.05 -8.69
N ASN A 42 -11.72 -18.38 -8.58
CA ASN A 42 -12.75 -19.34 -8.18
C ASN A 42 -12.76 -19.73 -6.69
N LEU A 43 -11.80 -19.30 -5.86
CA LEU A 43 -11.70 -19.71 -4.44
C LEU A 43 -12.33 -18.71 -3.47
N THR A 44 -12.58 -17.48 -3.92
CA THR A 44 -13.22 -16.45 -3.10
C THR A 44 -14.74 -16.55 -3.15
N LYS A 45 -15.34 -17.12 -4.19
CA LYS A 45 -16.77 -17.41 -4.20
C LYS A 45 -17.02 -18.71 -3.45
N ARG A 46 -17.80 -18.64 -2.35
CA ARG A 46 -18.21 -19.82 -1.56
C ARG A 46 -18.73 -20.98 -2.42
N GLY A 47 -19.45 -20.68 -3.51
CA GLY A 47 -20.04 -21.69 -4.39
C GLY A 47 -19.04 -22.38 -5.32
N GLU A 48 -17.93 -21.72 -5.67
CA GLU A 48 -16.92 -22.27 -6.58
C GLU A 48 -15.86 -23.07 -5.82
N LEU A 49 -15.57 -22.70 -4.57
CA LEU A 49 -14.73 -23.46 -3.64
C LEU A 49 -15.31 -24.84 -3.30
N ALA A 50 -16.64 -24.98 -3.32
CA ALA A 50 -17.35 -26.22 -2.99
C ALA A 50 -16.99 -27.40 -3.90
N ALA A 51 -16.49 -27.16 -5.11
CA ALA A 51 -16.04 -28.21 -6.02
C ALA A 51 -14.67 -28.80 -5.62
N PHE A 52 -13.96 -28.14 -4.71
CA PHE A 52 -12.55 -28.38 -4.45
C PHE A 52 -12.24 -28.79 -3.01
N VAL A 53 -13.26 -28.80 -2.15
CA VAL A 53 -13.12 -29.13 -0.74
C VAL A 53 -14.07 -30.26 -0.34
N SER A 54 -13.77 -30.93 0.77
CA SER A 54 -14.69 -31.89 1.37
C SER A 54 -16.04 -31.26 1.76
N PRO A 55 -17.16 -32.00 1.76
CA PRO A 55 -18.45 -31.50 2.24
C PRO A 55 -18.39 -30.94 3.68
N GLU A 56 -17.58 -31.57 4.54
CA GLU A 56 -17.37 -31.14 5.92
C GLU A 56 -16.60 -29.81 5.97
N CYS A 57 -15.57 -29.64 5.15
CA CYS A 57 -14.88 -28.35 5.02
C CYS A 57 -15.80 -27.26 4.46
N GLN A 58 -16.59 -27.56 3.42
CA GLN A 58 -17.54 -26.60 2.86
C GLN A 58 -18.56 -26.13 3.91
N LYS A 59 -18.98 -27.04 4.81
CA LYS A 59 -19.84 -26.69 5.93
C LYS A 59 -19.17 -25.67 6.86
N ASP A 60 -17.93 -25.90 7.27
CA ASP A 60 -17.18 -24.95 8.10
C ASP A 60 -17.07 -23.57 7.44
N LEU A 61 -16.74 -23.52 6.15
CA LEU A 61 -16.60 -22.27 5.38
C LEU A 61 -17.92 -21.49 5.26
N ASN A 62 -19.05 -22.20 5.18
CA ASN A 62 -20.37 -21.61 5.09
C ASN A 62 -20.88 -21.09 6.44
N GLU A 63 -20.64 -21.85 7.51
CA GLU A 63 -21.18 -21.58 8.86
C GLU A 63 -20.28 -20.68 9.71
N SER A 64 -18.98 -20.61 9.42
CA SER A 64 -18.05 -19.73 10.14
C SER A 64 -18.24 -18.25 9.72
N PRO A 65 -18.52 -17.35 10.68
CA PRO A 65 -18.55 -15.92 10.41
C PRO A 65 -17.17 -15.36 10.03
N GLU A 66 -16.08 -15.99 10.47
CA GLU A 66 -14.71 -15.56 10.17
C GLU A 66 -14.30 -15.77 8.72
N TYR A 67 -15.06 -16.54 7.94
CA TYR A 67 -14.90 -16.56 6.49
C TYR A 67 -15.04 -15.16 5.87
N ALA A 68 -15.82 -14.27 6.49
CA ALA A 68 -15.95 -12.88 6.06
C ALA A 68 -14.62 -12.10 6.09
N CYS A 69 -13.64 -12.53 6.91
CA CYS A 69 -12.33 -11.89 7.00
C CYS A 69 -11.54 -11.98 5.69
N LEU A 70 -11.82 -13.00 4.86
CA LEU A 70 -11.16 -13.17 3.56
C LEU A 70 -11.68 -12.18 2.50
N ALA A 71 -12.68 -11.34 2.83
CA ALA A 71 -13.30 -10.38 1.92
C ALA A 71 -13.77 -11.01 0.58
N SER A 72 -14.23 -12.27 0.64
CA SER A 72 -14.90 -12.95 -0.48
C SER A 72 -16.08 -12.12 -0.99
N ASP A 73 -16.20 -11.95 -2.31
CA ASP A 73 -17.29 -11.23 -2.96
C ASP A 73 -17.49 -9.78 -2.45
N PHE A 74 -16.39 -9.09 -2.14
CA PHE A 74 -16.41 -7.72 -1.64
C PHE A 74 -16.67 -6.72 -2.78
N LYS A 75 -17.84 -6.07 -2.76
CA LYS A 75 -18.21 -5.01 -3.73
C LYS A 75 -18.12 -3.64 -3.08
N PRO A 76 -18.00 -2.54 -3.87
CA PRO A 76 -17.96 -1.18 -3.31
C PRO A 76 -19.17 -0.86 -2.42
N ALA A 77 -20.35 -1.37 -2.77
CA ALA A 77 -21.57 -1.18 -2.00
C ALA A 77 -21.53 -1.82 -0.59
N ASP A 78 -20.73 -2.88 -0.42
CA ASP A 78 -20.65 -3.63 0.83
C ASP A 78 -19.69 -3.00 1.83
N TYR A 79 -18.92 -1.99 1.42
CA TYR A 79 -17.81 -1.43 2.17
C TYR A 79 -18.17 -1.05 3.60
N LYS A 80 -19.29 -0.32 3.78
CA LYS A 80 -19.73 0.16 5.09
C LYS A 80 -20.15 -0.94 6.05
N GLU A 81 -20.61 -2.07 5.51
CA GLU A 81 -21.07 -3.22 6.30
C GLU A 81 -19.93 -4.19 6.60
N LYS A 82 -19.11 -4.51 5.60
CA LYS A 82 -18.08 -5.54 5.69
C LYS A 82 -16.78 -5.04 6.34
N CYS A 83 -16.35 -3.80 6.09
CA CYS A 83 -15.07 -3.32 6.63
C CYS A 83 -14.98 -3.28 8.16
N PRO A 84 -16.03 -2.90 8.91
CA PRO A 84 -15.99 -2.99 10.37
C PRO A 84 -15.75 -4.41 10.89
N VAL A 85 -16.23 -5.43 10.17
CA VAL A 85 -15.98 -6.84 10.49
C VAL A 85 -14.55 -7.23 10.14
N ILE A 86 -14.09 -6.89 8.93
CA ILE A 86 -12.74 -7.19 8.44
C ILE A 86 -11.65 -6.58 9.34
N LEU A 87 -11.86 -5.35 9.81
CA LEU A 87 -10.92 -4.63 10.66
C LEU A 87 -11.07 -4.96 12.16
N SER A 88 -11.84 -5.98 12.50
CA SER A 88 -12.07 -6.37 13.90
C SER A 88 -10.96 -7.28 14.45
N ASP A 89 -10.82 -7.30 15.78
CA ASP A 89 -9.96 -8.23 16.50
C ASP A 89 -10.23 -9.71 16.18
N VAL A 90 -11.45 -10.04 15.73
CA VAL A 90 -11.82 -11.40 15.32
C VAL A 90 -11.03 -11.78 14.06
N CYS A 91 -10.97 -10.89 13.08
CA CYS A 91 -10.21 -11.13 11.86
C CYS A 91 -8.70 -11.11 12.12
N ASP A 92 -8.19 -10.27 13.02
CA ASP A 92 -6.79 -10.34 13.44
C ASP A 92 -6.41 -11.72 14.01
N LYS A 93 -7.28 -12.31 14.83
CA LYS A 93 -7.09 -13.67 15.36
C LYS A 93 -7.25 -14.74 14.28
N PHE A 94 -8.16 -14.53 13.33
CA PHE A 94 -8.32 -15.39 12.17
C PHE A 94 -7.04 -15.44 11.34
N PHE A 95 -6.45 -14.29 10.99
CA PHE A 95 -5.22 -14.26 10.21
C PHE A 95 -4.01 -14.88 10.94
N ALA A 96 -4.02 -14.88 12.27
CA ALA A 96 -2.98 -15.53 13.08
C ALA A 96 -3.10 -17.06 13.11
N ASP A 97 -4.31 -17.62 13.01
CA ASP A 97 -4.55 -19.07 13.02
C ASP A 97 -5.89 -19.42 12.35
N PRO A 98 -5.95 -19.44 11.01
CA PRO A 98 -7.19 -19.69 10.27
C PRO A 98 -7.70 -21.13 10.48
N THR A 99 -6.81 -22.07 10.79
CA THR A 99 -7.14 -23.49 10.94
C THR A 99 -7.98 -23.79 12.19
N LYS A 100 -8.04 -22.86 13.15
CA LYS A 100 -8.95 -22.93 14.30
C LYS A 100 -10.41 -22.75 13.91
N TYR A 101 -10.67 -21.99 12.86
CA TYR A 101 -12.02 -21.63 12.43
C TYR A 101 -12.57 -22.61 11.39
N PHE A 102 -11.68 -23.34 10.70
CA PHE A 102 -12.04 -24.36 9.71
C PHE A 102 -11.41 -25.73 10.04
N PRO A 103 -11.77 -26.36 11.18
CA PRO A 103 -11.13 -27.61 11.62
C PRO A 103 -11.28 -28.77 10.63
N ASN A 104 -12.39 -28.84 9.89
CA ASN A 104 -12.63 -29.89 8.89
C ASN A 104 -11.87 -29.63 7.58
N CYS A 105 -11.39 -28.41 7.36
CA CYS A 105 -10.59 -28.05 6.19
C CYS A 105 -9.09 -28.34 6.33
N LYS A 106 -8.64 -28.83 7.50
CA LYS A 106 -7.20 -29.01 7.78
C LYS A 106 -6.47 -29.92 6.81
N ASN A 107 -7.17 -30.84 6.15
CA ASN A 107 -6.57 -31.79 5.20
C ASN A 107 -6.89 -31.43 3.74
N ASP A 108 -7.68 -30.39 3.49
CA ASP A 108 -8.02 -29.96 2.14
C ASP A 108 -6.84 -29.19 1.53
N ALA A 109 -6.24 -29.75 0.46
CA ALA A 109 -4.99 -29.25 -0.10
C ALA A 109 -5.06 -27.78 -0.49
N ILE A 110 -6.18 -27.35 -1.07
CA ILE A 110 -6.39 -25.96 -1.47
C ILE A 110 -6.49 -25.01 -0.28
N ILE A 111 -7.11 -25.46 0.82
CA ILE A 111 -7.18 -24.67 2.05
C ILE A 111 -5.80 -24.61 2.71
N GLN A 112 -5.06 -25.72 2.72
CA GLN A 112 -3.70 -25.75 3.24
C GLN A 112 -2.80 -24.73 2.53
N THR A 113 -2.88 -24.62 1.20
CA THR A 113 -2.04 -23.69 0.41
C THR A 113 -2.03 -22.27 0.98
N PHE A 114 -3.18 -21.74 1.42
CA PHE A 114 -3.22 -20.39 1.99
C PHE A 114 -3.21 -20.37 3.52
N THR A 115 -3.71 -21.39 4.22
CA THR A 115 -3.79 -21.39 5.68
C THR A 115 -2.49 -21.77 6.39
N THR A 116 -1.57 -22.48 5.72
CA THR A 116 -0.27 -22.86 6.31
C THR A 116 0.85 -21.88 5.98
N SER A 117 0.69 -21.09 4.92
CA SER A 117 1.68 -20.10 4.48
C SER A 117 1.53 -18.81 5.27
N LYS A 118 2.52 -18.52 6.12
CA LYS A 118 2.53 -17.27 6.91
C LYS A 118 2.55 -16.05 5.99
N ALA A 119 3.37 -16.11 4.94
CA ALA A 119 3.43 -15.09 3.89
C ALA A 119 2.06 -14.83 3.27
N THR A 120 1.33 -15.90 2.88
CA THR A 120 -0.01 -15.77 2.32
C THR A 120 -0.98 -15.11 3.30
N MET A 121 -1.00 -15.54 4.56
CA MET A 121 -1.91 -14.99 5.56
C MET A 121 -1.58 -13.53 5.92
N GLU A 122 -0.31 -13.16 6.00
CA GLU A 122 0.10 -11.77 6.19
C GLU A 122 -0.28 -10.90 4.99
N TYR A 123 -0.02 -11.36 3.76
CA TYR A 123 -0.44 -10.65 2.56
C TYR A 123 -1.96 -10.43 2.52
N LEU A 124 -2.75 -11.48 2.74
CA LEU A 124 -4.22 -11.38 2.75
C LEU A 124 -4.70 -10.37 3.79
N LYS A 125 -4.14 -10.42 5.02
CA LYS A 125 -4.45 -9.47 6.09
C LYS A 125 -4.25 -8.02 5.64
N TYR A 126 -3.05 -7.70 5.16
CA TYR A 126 -2.73 -6.32 4.78
C TYR A 126 -3.48 -5.88 3.52
N ASN A 127 -3.76 -6.81 2.60
CA ASN A 127 -4.57 -6.54 1.43
C ASN A 127 -6.00 -6.15 1.80
N VAL A 128 -6.68 -6.90 2.68
CA VAL A 128 -8.04 -6.55 3.11
C VAL A 128 -8.06 -5.30 4.01
N HIS A 129 -7.01 -5.07 4.82
CA HIS A 129 -6.87 -3.83 5.59
C HIS A 129 -6.72 -2.60 4.68
N PHE A 130 -5.87 -2.68 3.65
CA PHE A 130 -5.74 -1.63 2.65
C PHE A 130 -7.05 -1.40 1.90
N THR A 131 -7.71 -2.48 1.46
CA THR A 131 -9.03 -2.42 0.80
C THR A 131 -10.06 -1.69 1.66
N CYS A 132 -10.00 -1.86 2.99
CA CYS A 132 -10.87 -1.20 3.96
C CYS A 132 -10.35 0.14 4.51
N SER A 133 -9.27 0.68 3.93
CA SER A 133 -8.69 1.93 4.43
C SER A 133 -9.53 3.16 4.04
N THR A 134 -9.56 4.12 4.95
CA THR A 134 -10.19 5.44 4.75
C THR A 134 -9.19 6.56 4.96
N ASP A 135 -9.47 7.71 4.35
CA ASP A 135 -8.82 8.96 4.66
C ASP A 135 -9.21 9.51 6.03
N GLU A 136 -8.62 10.66 6.39
CA GLU A 136 -8.88 11.34 7.65
C GLU A 136 -10.34 11.80 7.80
N SER A 137 -11.09 11.93 6.69
CA SER A 137 -12.50 12.30 6.66
C SER A 137 -13.47 11.11 6.63
N GLY A 138 -12.94 9.87 6.65
CA GLY A 138 -13.71 8.65 6.57
C GLY A 138 -14.17 8.29 5.15
N LYS A 139 -13.61 8.92 4.11
CA LYS A 139 -13.84 8.52 2.71
C LYS A 139 -12.88 7.40 2.34
N MET A 140 -13.32 6.53 1.45
CA MET A 140 -12.47 5.44 0.94
C MET A 140 -11.23 5.99 0.25
N CYS A 141 -10.09 5.32 0.47
CA CYS A 141 -8.85 5.66 -0.20
C CYS A 141 -8.94 5.39 -1.71
N SER A 142 -8.45 6.32 -2.55
CA SER A 142 -8.62 6.24 -4.02
C SER A 142 -8.05 4.95 -4.61
N ALA A 143 -6.86 4.51 -4.17
CA ALA A 143 -6.28 3.27 -4.66
C ALA A 143 -7.08 2.04 -4.20
N ALA A 144 -7.63 2.07 -2.98
CA ALA A 144 -8.49 1.00 -2.47
C ALA A 144 -9.80 0.90 -3.25
N GLU A 145 -10.41 2.04 -3.59
CA GLU A 145 -11.60 2.09 -4.45
C GLU A 145 -11.36 1.45 -5.81
N VAL A 146 -10.22 1.75 -6.45
CA VAL A 146 -9.85 1.13 -7.72
C VAL A 146 -9.69 -0.38 -7.56
N SER A 147 -9.04 -0.85 -6.50
CA SER A 147 -8.86 -2.29 -6.23
C SER A 147 -10.18 -3.03 -6.03
N ILE A 148 -11.11 -2.46 -5.26
CA ILE A 148 -12.44 -3.07 -5.02
C ILE A 148 -13.23 -3.18 -6.33
N ASN A 149 -13.03 -2.26 -7.26
CA ASN A 149 -13.66 -2.29 -8.57
C ASN A 149 -12.95 -3.24 -9.57
N GLY A 150 -11.93 -3.99 -9.13
CA GLY A 150 -11.13 -4.86 -10.00
C GLY A 150 -10.28 -4.09 -11.01
N GLY A 151 -10.00 -2.81 -10.73
CA GLY A 151 -9.20 -1.95 -11.57
C GLY A 151 -7.70 -2.08 -11.31
N PHE A 152 -6.91 -1.62 -12.28
CA PHE A 152 -5.46 -1.47 -12.17
C PHE A 152 -5.15 -0.03 -11.75
N TRP A 153 -4.22 0.17 -10.83
CA TRP A 153 -3.81 1.52 -10.46
C TRP A 153 -3.02 2.17 -11.59
N ASN A 154 -3.37 3.42 -11.88
CA ASN A 154 -2.54 4.32 -12.65
C ASN A 154 -1.83 5.33 -11.73
N GLU A 155 -0.95 6.15 -12.28
CA GLU A 155 -0.21 7.16 -11.52
C GLU A 155 -1.12 8.17 -10.81
N GLU A 156 -2.23 8.58 -11.42
CA GLU A 156 -3.19 9.51 -10.82
C GLU A 156 -3.86 8.90 -9.57
N ASP A 157 -4.24 7.62 -9.61
CA ASP A 157 -4.82 6.92 -8.46
C ASP A 157 -3.87 6.90 -7.26
N ILE A 158 -2.59 6.60 -7.52
CA ILE A 158 -1.53 6.60 -6.49
C ILE A 158 -1.32 8.02 -5.95
N LEU A 159 -1.24 9.02 -6.83
CA LEU A 159 -1.09 10.41 -6.42
C LEU A 159 -2.31 10.94 -5.68
N ASN A 160 -3.53 10.46 -5.95
CA ASN A 160 -4.72 10.84 -5.19
C ASN A 160 -4.74 10.18 -3.82
N ASN A 161 -4.26 8.94 -3.73
CA ASN A 161 -4.03 8.25 -2.45
C ASN A 161 -3.08 9.04 -1.53
N CYS A 162 -2.08 9.72 -2.10
CA CYS A 162 -1.13 10.59 -1.39
C CYS A 162 -1.74 11.82 -0.68
N ALA A 163 -3.00 12.18 -0.96
CA ALA A 163 -3.66 13.29 -0.27
C ALA A 163 -3.95 12.99 1.21
N SER A 164 -3.95 11.71 1.58
CA SER A 164 -4.21 11.21 2.93
C SER A 164 -3.01 10.43 3.43
N LYS A 165 -2.57 10.77 4.66
CA LYS A 165 -1.47 10.02 5.29
C LYS A 165 -1.93 8.61 5.62
N LYS A 166 -3.16 8.43 6.13
CA LYS A 166 -3.72 7.11 6.43
C LYS A 166 -3.76 6.21 5.19
N CYS A 167 -4.21 6.75 4.06
CA CYS A 167 -4.27 6.00 2.80
C CYS A 167 -2.88 5.65 2.27
N THR A 168 -1.93 6.59 2.38
CA THR A 168 -0.55 6.39 1.97
C THR A 168 0.12 5.30 2.79
N ASP A 169 -0.01 5.37 4.12
CA ASP A 169 0.56 4.41 5.05
C ASP A 169 -0.05 3.01 4.80
N ALA A 170 -1.38 2.90 4.67
CA ALA A 170 -2.04 1.62 4.43
C ALA A 170 -1.59 0.94 3.11
N LEU A 171 -1.46 1.72 2.02
CA LEU A 171 -0.96 1.19 0.76
C LEU A 171 0.52 0.79 0.87
N ASN A 172 1.34 1.61 1.53
CA ASN A 172 2.75 1.32 1.74
C ASN A 172 2.95 0.05 2.59
N ASP A 173 2.16 -0.15 3.64
CA ASP A 173 2.23 -1.34 4.49
C ASP A 173 1.90 -2.62 3.70
N MET A 174 0.83 -2.58 2.90
CA MET A 174 0.47 -3.70 2.03
C MET A 174 1.57 -3.98 0.99
N LEU A 175 2.12 -2.96 0.33
CA LEU A 175 3.21 -3.13 -0.63
C LEU A 175 4.48 -3.68 0.02
N THR A 176 4.78 -3.26 1.24
CA THR A 176 5.94 -3.74 2.01
C THR A 176 5.81 -5.24 2.26
N VAL A 177 4.68 -5.68 2.81
CA VAL A 177 4.42 -7.10 3.06
C VAL A 177 4.44 -7.92 1.77
N LEU A 178 3.83 -7.40 0.69
CA LEU A 178 3.83 -8.07 -0.61
C LEU A 178 5.25 -8.24 -1.17
N LEU A 179 6.07 -7.19 -1.14
CA LEU A 179 7.44 -7.22 -1.66
C LEU A 179 8.36 -8.12 -0.82
N GLU A 180 8.26 -8.03 0.51
CA GLU A 180 9.05 -8.87 1.45
C GLU A 180 8.73 -10.36 1.31
N ASN A 181 7.47 -10.70 1.00
CA ASN A 181 7.01 -12.09 0.90
C ASN A 181 6.88 -12.59 -0.56
N MET A 182 7.28 -11.80 -1.55
CA MET A 182 7.01 -12.05 -2.97
C MET A 182 7.50 -13.42 -3.45
N GLU A 183 8.69 -13.84 -3.03
CA GLU A 183 9.25 -15.14 -3.43
C GLU A 183 8.46 -16.32 -2.86
N GLU A 184 8.05 -16.24 -1.59
CA GLU A 184 7.22 -17.26 -0.94
C GLU A 184 5.82 -17.32 -1.55
N LEU A 185 5.21 -16.15 -1.78
CA LEU A 185 3.89 -16.06 -2.43
C LEU A 185 3.91 -16.65 -3.85
N LYS A 186 5.00 -16.49 -4.61
CA LYS A 186 5.18 -17.12 -5.93
C LYS A 186 5.33 -18.63 -5.79
N LYS A 187 6.13 -19.09 -4.83
CA LYS A 187 6.40 -20.52 -4.60
C LYS A 187 5.12 -21.28 -4.20
N ASP A 188 4.30 -20.67 -3.36
CA ASP A 188 3.04 -21.27 -2.88
C ASP A 188 1.90 -21.14 -3.89
N GLY A 189 2.13 -20.46 -5.01
CA GLY A 189 1.14 -20.26 -6.07
C GLY A 189 0.05 -19.24 -5.73
N THR A 190 0.12 -18.59 -4.56
CA THR A 190 -0.75 -17.47 -4.15
C THR A 190 -0.64 -16.30 -5.12
N PHE A 191 0.57 -16.07 -5.64
CA PHE A 191 0.86 -14.97 -6.54
C PHE A 191 1.43 -15.46 -7.87
N GLN A 192 0.68 -15.24 -8.95
CA GLN A 192 1.16 -15.49 -10.32
C GLN A 192 1.36 -14.17 -11.04
N SER A 193 2.61 -13.81 -11.28
CA SER A 193 2.94 -12.61 -12.05
C SER A 193 3.39 -12.96 -13.46
N TYR A 194 2.82 -12.29 -14.45
CA TYR A 194 3.38 -12.23 -15.79
C TYR A 194 4.29 -10.99 -15.89
N GLY A 195 5.59 -11.20 -16.13
CA GLY A 195 6.57 -10.11 -16.24
C GLY A 195 7.12 -9.61 -14.90
N ASN A 196 7.79 -8.45 -14.92
CA ASN A 196 8.47 -7.87 -13.75
C ASN A 196 7.51 -7.02 -12.90
N VAL A 197 6.51 -7.67 -12.31
CA VAL A 197 5.49 -7.02 -11.48
C VAL A 197 6.10 -6.44 -10.19
N GLU A 198 7.16 -7.05 -9.68
CA GLU A 198 7.93 -6.57 -8.54
C GLU A 198 8.48 -5.16 -8.77
N ALA A 199 9.07 -4.89 -9.94
CA ALA A 199 9.50 -3.54 -10.29
C ALA A 199 8.32 -2.54 -10.33
N GLY A 200 7.12 -2.98 -10.72
CA GLY A 200 5.91 -2.18 -10.67
C GLY A 200 5.55 -1.77 -9.25
N PHE A 201 5.50 -2.72 -8.32
CA PHE A 201 5.21 -2.42 -6.91
C PHE A 201 6.29 -1.60 -6.23
N SER A 202 7.57 -1.88 -6.50
CA SER A 202 8.68 -1.08 -6.00
C SER A 202 8.62 0.36 -6.52
N THR A 203 8.17 0.56 -7.77
CA THR A 203 7.93 1.90 -8.32
C THR A 203 6.83 2.61 -7.56
N VAL A 204 5.68 1.96 -7.32
CA VAL A 204 4.58 2.54 -6.54
C VAL A 204 5.04 2.90 -5.13
N GLN A 205 5.75 1.99 -4.45
CA GLN A 205 6.28 2.24 -3.10
C GLN A 205 7.23 3.45 -3.08
N THR A 206 8.11 3.56 -4.08
CA THR A 206 8.99 4.73 -4.24
C THR A 206 8.19 6.03 -4.46
N MET A 207 7.09 5.98 -5.22
CA MET A 207 6.21 7.14 -5.42
C MET A 207 5.56 7.57 -4.10
N LEU A 208 5.12 6.63 -3.26
CA LEU A 208 4.52 6.93 -1.96
C LEU A 208 5.51 7.61 -1.00
N GLN A 209 6.79 7.29 -1.11
CA GLN A 209 7.87 7.89 -0.31
C GLN A 209 8.41 9.20 -0.90
N SER A 210 7.95 9.59 -2.09
CA SER A 210 8.47 10.77 -2.78
C SER A 210 8.04 12.08 -2.13
N ASP A 211 8.85 13.11 -2.35
CA ASP A 211 8.52 14.51 -2.05
C ASP A 211 7.15 14.94 -2.57
N THR A 212 6.77 14.46 -3.75
CA THR A 212 5.48 14.78 -4.38
C THR A 212 4.32 14.25 -3.54
N CYS A 213 4.41 12.99 -3.10
CA CYS A 213 3.38 12.36 -2.29
C CYS A 213 3.31 12.98 -0.89
N THR A 214 4.46 13.11 -0.23
CA THR A 214 4.56 13.66 1.13
C THR A 214 4.05 15.11 1.20
N LYS A 215 4.35 15.96 0.22
CA LYS A 215 3.82 17.34 0.16
C LYS A 215 2.31 17.41 -0.02
N LYS A 216 1.70 16.43 -0.72
CA LYS A 216 0.25 16.41 -0.94
C LYS A 216 -0.51 16.14 0.35
N SER A 217 -0.02 15.24 1.21
CA SER A 217 -0.61 14.98 2.54
C SER A 217 -0.56 16.20 3.48
N GLY A 218 0.44 17.07 3.34
CA GLY A 218 0.59 18.29 4.14
C GLY A 218 -0.28 19.47 3.70
N SER A 219 -0.89 19.39 2.50
CA SER A 219 -1.68 20.49 1.92
C SER A 219 -3.15 20.48 2.36
N SER A 220 -3.59 19.44 3.09
CA SER A 220 -4.97 19.25 3.53
C SER A 220 -5.31 19.99 4.84
N SER A 221 -4.33 20.54 5.54
CA SER A 221 -4.57 21.47 6.66
C SER A 221 -4.64 22.89 6.11
N GLY A 222 -5.85 23.43 6.10
CA GLY A 222 -6.13 24.78 5.62
C GLY A 222 -5.18 25.83 6.18
N SER A 223 -4.20 26.23 5.38
CA SER A 223 -3.67 27.58 5.43
C SER A 223 -4.54 28.41 4.48
N ASN A 224 -5.65 28.92 5.01
CA ASN A 224 -6.17 30.20 4.57
C ASN A 224 -5.12 31.27 4.93
N THR A 225 -3.98 31.25 4.26
CA THR A 225 -3.14 32.44 4.14
C THR A 225 -3.83 33.30 3.11
N SER A 226 -4.82 34.04 3.58
CA SER A 226 -5.23 35.28 2.96
C SER A 226 -3.97 36.11 2.70
N ASP A 227 -3.69 36.36 1.43
CA ASP A 227 -2.80 37.41 0.95
C ASP A 227 -3.27 38.76 1.52
N ALA A 228 -2.79 39.11 2.71
CA ALA A 228 -2.85 40.46 3.25
C ALA A 228 -1.84 40.63 4.40
N ASN A 229 -0.96 41.61 4.23
CA ASN A 229 0.01 42.18 5.17
C ASN A 229 1.36 41.46 5.29
N THR A 230 2.25 41.86 4.37
CA THR A 230 3.57 42.39 4.71
C THR A 230 3.54 43.14 6.06
N LEU A 231 3.92 42.47 7.15
CA LEU A 231 4.37 43.14 8.36
C LEU A 231 5.64 42.44 8.88
N THR A 232 6.73 43.11 8.59
CA THR A 232 8.11 42.93 9.03
C THR A 232 8.21 42.41 10.48
N LYS A 233 8.68 41.17 10.65
CA LYS A 233 9.28 40.69 11.91
C LYS A 233 10.80 40.62 11.74
N ILE A 234 11.44 41.76 11.98
CA ILE A 234 12.87 41.84 12.30
C ILE A 234 12.96 42.01 13.81
N SER A 235 13.29 40.94 14.55
CA SER A 235 13.79 40.94 15.94
C SER A 235 13.98 39.45 16.34
N SER A 236 15.10 38.92 16.83
CA SER A 236 16.00 39.46 17.85
C SER A 236 17.33 38.67 17.88
N TYR A 237 18.16 38.73 16.84
CA TYR A 237 19.47 38.05 16.83
C TYR A 237 20.69 39.00 16.89
N ILE A 238 20.48 40.29 17.13
CA ILE A 238 21.56 41.28 17.22
C ILE A 238 21.49 41.98 18.58
N LEU A 239 21.85 41.29 19.67
CA LEU A 239 22.06 41.96 20.97
C LEU A 239 22.91 41.18 21.99
N THR A 240 23.77 40.24 21.56
CA THR A 240 24.63 39.48 22.50
C THR A 240 26.13 39.50 22.18
N THR A 241 26.62 40.34 21.27
CA THR A 241 28.07 40.41 20.95
C THR A 241 28.75 41.72 21.35
N LEU A 242 28.13 42.55 22.21
CA LEU A 242 28.72 43.81 22.67
C LEU A 242 28.87 43.87 24.20
N SER A 243 29.51 42.87 24.80
CA SER A 243 29.84 42.89 26.25
C SER A 243 31.21 42.28 26.58
N LEU A 244 32.08 42.10 25.58
CA LEU A 244 33.39 41.44 25.76
C LEU A 244 34.58 42.32 25.36
N VAL A 245 34.45 43.63 25.54
CA VAL A 245 35.58 44.56 25.42
C VAL A 245 35.58 45.48 26.65
N LEU A 246 36.66 45.37 27.44
CA LEU A 246 37.07 46.10 28.66
C LEU A 246 36.66 45.41 29.99
N PRO A 247 37.65 44.97 30.80
CA PRO A 247 38.62 45.89 31.38
C PRO A 247 40.09 45.40 31.39
N PHE A 248 40.98 46.20 30.78
CA PHE A 248 42.37 46.38 31.21
C PHE A 248 42.65 47.88 31.23
N ILE A 249 42.21 48.53 32.31
CA ILE A 249 42.78 49.78 32.87
C ILE A 249 42.72 49.60 34.39
#